data_AF-A0A955GV40-F1
#
_entry.id   AF-A0A955GV40-F1
#
_cell.length_a   1.000
_cell.length_b   1.000
_cell.length_c   1.000
_cell.angle_alpha   90.00
_cell.angle_beta   90.00
_cell.angle_gamma   90.00
#
_symmetry.space_group_name_H-M   'P 1'
#
loop_
_entity.id
_entity.type
_entity.pdbx_description
1 polymer ?
#
loop_
_entity_poly.entity_id
_entity_poly.type
_entity_poly.pdbx_seq_one_letter_code
_entity_poly.pdbx_strand_id
1 'polypeptide(L)'
;MSQKSIILVVTLFALLVVGMFIYAHLKKGEIQQEAPVDVTPIEKIEDSNKYPDITRVDAKHYFIDGVHTLVGEINFPTPCDLLEAKATIQESYPERVVINFDVINNSDTCVQVVTAQRFKVEASASDSATFSALFMGRNIELNLIPASEGESPDEFELFIKG
;
A
#
# COMPACT_ATOMS: atom_id res chain seq x y z
N MET A 1 -6.76 -69.05 20.82
CA MET A 1 -5.76 -68.31 20.00
C MET A 1 -4.42 -69.00 20.17
N SER A 2 -3.77 -69.46 19.10
CA SER A 2 -2.51 -70.21 19.23
C SER A 2 -1.37 -69.28 19.66
N GLN A 3 -0.37 -69.76 20.42
CA GLN A 3 0.80 -68.96 20.81
C GLN A 3 1.45 -68.27 19.61
N LYS A 4 1.46 -68.94 18.44
CA LYS A 4 1.98 -68.40 17.18
C LYS A 4 1.18 -67.20 16.67
N SER A 5 -0.15 -67.22 16.83
CA SER A 5 -1.02 -66.11 16.44
C SER A 5 -0.84 -64.89 17.37
N ILE A 6 -0.62 -65.12 18.66
CA ILE A 6 -0.36 -64.03 19.63
C ILE A 6 0.99 -63.37 19.33
N ILE A 7 2.04 -64.16 19.10
CA ILE A 7 3.38 -63.67 18.74
C ILE A 7 3.36 -62.84 17.45
N LEU A 8 2.58 -63.27 16.45
CA LEU A 8 2.48 -62.55 15.17
C LEU A 8 1.81 -61.17 15.35
N VAL A 9 0.72 -61.09 16.11
CA VAL A 9 0.02 -59.83 16.38
C VAL A 9 0.88 -58.87 17.20
N VAL A 10 1.59 -59.37 18.22
CA VAL A 10 2.49 -58.55 19.04
C VAL A 10 3.66 -58.02 18.22
N THR A 11 4.25 -58.85 17.36
CA THR A 11 5.35 -58.42 16.47
C THR A 11 4.90 -57.35 15.47
N LEU A 12 3.70 -57.50 14.89
CA LEU A 12 3.13 -56.51 13.97
C LEU A 12 2.86 -55.17 14.67
N PHE A 13 2.33 -55.21 15.89
CA PHE A 13 2.06 -54.00 16.67
C PHE A 13 3.36 -53.29 17.08
N ALA A 14 4.38 -54.05 17.48
CA ALA A 14 5.70 -53.49 17.79
C ALA A 14 6.33 -52.79 16.57
N LEU A 15 6.23 -53.38 15.38
CA LEU A 15 6.71 -52.76 14.13
C LEU A 15 5.98 -51.45 13.80
N LEU A 16 4.66 -51.38 14.03
CA LEU A 16 3.90 -50.15 13.81
C LEU A 16 4.32 -49.03 14.77
N VAL A 17 4.52 -49.36 16.06
CA VAL A 17 4.96 -48.36 17.06
C VAL A 17 6.37 -47.86 16.73
N VAL A 18 7.29 -48.74 16.35
CA VAL A 18 8.65 -48.37 15.93
C VAL A 18 8.62 -47.51 14.66
N GLY A 19 7.81 -47.89 13.67
CA GLY A 19 7.64 -47.11 12.44
C GLY A 19 7.09 -45.71 12.69
N MET A 20 6.09 -45.58 13.57
CA MET A 20 5.50 -44.29 13.95
C MET A 20 6.51 -43.43 14.74
N PHE A 21 7.34 -44.03 15.58
CA PHE A 21 8.38 -43.34 16.34
C PHE A 21 9.51 -42.83 15.44
N ILE A 22 9.95 -43.63 14.47
CA ILE A 22 10.93 -43.24 13.46
C ILE A 22 10.38 -42.09 12.60
N TYR A 23 9.13 -42.19 12.14
CA TYR A 23 8.48 -41.12 11.37
C TYR A 23 8.37 -39.81 12.17
N ALA A 24 8.00 -39.87 13.45
CA ALA A 24 7.96 -38.69 14.32
C ALA A 24 9.35 -38.06 14.54
N HIS A 25 10.40 -38.89 14.63
CA HIS A 25 11.78 -38.40 14.75
C HIS A 25 12.33 -37.80 13.45
N LEU A 26 11.99 -38.37 12.29
CA LEU A 26 12.37 -37.79 10.99
C LEU A 26 11.64 -36.47 10.74
N LYS A 27 10.34 -36.40 11.06
CA LYS A 27 9.52 -35.19 10.86
C LYS A 27 9.94 -34.02 11.78
N LYS A 28 10.53 -34.29 12.96
CA LYS A 28 11.11 -33.24 13.81
C LYS A 28 12.32 -32.54 13.17
N GLY A 29 13.02 -33.22 12.25
CA GLY A 29 14.17 -32.64 11.55
C GLY A 29 13.81 -31.56 10.52
N GLU A 30 12.56 -31.52 10.05
CA GLU A 30 12.08 -30.56 9.03
C GLU A 30 11.42 -29.30 9.64
N ILE A 31 11.20 -29.26 10.96
CA ILE A 31 10.57 -28.11 11.65
C ILE A 31 11.62 -27.12 12.22
N GLN A 32 12.91 -27.44 12.10
CA GLN A 32 14.02 -26.56 12.52
C GLN A 32 14.84 -26.08 11.32
N GLN A 33 14.15 -25.55 10.31
CA GLN A 33 14.75 -24.61 9.38
C GLN A 33 13.84 -23.39 9.23
N GLU A 34 13.51 -22.79 10.37
CA GLU A 34 13.22 -21.38 10.41
C GLU A 34 14.59 -20.69 10.39
N ALA A 35 15.05 -20.35 9.19
CA ALA A 35 16.14 -19.41 9.02
C ALA A 35 15.81 -18.17 9.87
N PRO A 36 16.80 -17.50 10.48
CA PRO A 36 16.53 -16.24 11.17
C PRO A 36 15.84 -15.33 10.16
N VAL A 37 14.58 -14.98 10.45
CA VAL A 37 13.88 -13.91 9.77
C VAL A 37 14.64 -12.67 10.17
N ASP A 38 15.64 -12.33 9.36
CA ASP A 38 16.15 -10.98 9.27
C ASP A 38 14.93 -10.14 8.88
N VAL A 39 14.29 -9.57 9.89
CA VAL A 39 13.35 -8.47 9.72
C VAL A 39 14.15 -7.23 9.31
N THR A 40 14.88 -7.33 8.19
CA THR A 40 14.86 -6.23 7.23
C THR A 40 13.39 -5.91 6.99
N PRO A 41 12.93 -4.67 7.27
CA PRO A 41 11.69 -4.21 6.69
C PRO A 41 11.74 -4.60 5.22
N ILE A 42 10.75 -5.35 4.75
CA ILE A 42 10.52 -5.48 3.33
C ILE A 42 10.24 -4.05 2.89
N GLU A 43 11.28 -3.35 2.46
CA GLU A 43 11.14 -2.19 1.60
C GLU A 43 10.35 -2.75 0.43
N LYS A 44 9.07 -2.41 0.43
CA LYS A 44 8.15 -2.65 -0.66
C LYS A 44 8.77 -1.85 -1.81
N ILE A 45 9.72 -2.43 -2.53
CA ILE A 45 10.12 -1.95 -3.84
C ILE A 45 8.95 -2.33 -4.74
N GLU A 46 7.87 -1.57 -4.55
CA GLU A 46 6.79 -1.38 -5.50
C GLU A 46 7.44 -1.15 -6.86
N ASP A 47 6.86 -1.79 -7.86
CA ASP A 47 7.18 -1.62 -9.27
C ASP A 47 7.18 -0.12 -9.63
N SER A 48 8.34 0.52 -9.45
CA SER A 48 8.52 1.97 -9.47
C SER A 48 8.32 2.58 -10.85
N ASN A 49 7.88 1.77 -11.81
CA ASN A 49 7.70 2.13 -13.21
C ASN A 49 6.34 1.73 -13.80
N LYS A 50 5.34 1.30 -13.00
CA LYS A 50 3.98 1.06 -13.54
C LYS A 50 3.36 2.34 -14.13
N TYR A 51 3.70 3.51 -13.56
CA TYR A 51 3.24 4.81 -14.01
C TYR A 51 4.42 5.77 -14.21
N PRO A 52 5.18 5.64 -15.30
CA PRO A 52 6.36 6.47 -15.52
C PRO A 52 5.97 7.92 -15.87
N ASP A 53 4.79 8.12 -16.45
CA ASP A 53 4.34 9.43 -16.93
C ASP A 53 3.82 10.34 -15.81
N ILE A 54 3.53 9.78 -14.63
CA ILE A 54 3.09 10.54 -13.46
C ILE A 54 4.34 11.10 -12.76
N THR A 55 4.72 12.30 -13.18
CA THR A 55 5.87 13.07 -12.67
C THR A 55 5.44 14.37 -11.97
N ARG A 56 4.20 14.81 -12.21
CA ARG A 56 3.62 16.03 -11.66
C ARG A 56 2.13 15.84 -11.38
N VAL A 57 1.63 16.48 -10.34
CA VAL A 57 0.21 16.58 -10.01
C VAL A 57 -0.16 18.05 -9.80
N ASP A 58 -1.23 18.48 -10.45
CA ASP A 58 -1.83 19.78 -10.24
C ASP A 58 -3.00 19.66 -9.25
N ALA A 59 -3.06 20.55 -8.28
CA ALA A 59 -4.14 20.59 -7.29
C ALA A 59 -4.57 22.03 -7.00
N LYS A 60 -5.87 22.23 -6.82
CA LYS A 60 -6.37 23.46 -6.19
C LYS A 60 -6.10 23.41 -4.70
N HIS A 61 -5.60 24.51 -4.17
CA HIS A 61 -5.27 24.67 -2.77
C HIS A 61 -6.18 25.71 -2.11
N TYR A 62 -6.82 25.30 -1.02
CA TYR A 62 -7.65 26.12 -0.16
C TYR A 62 -7.01 26.16 1.23
N PHE A 63 -7.14 27.30 1.91
CA PHE A 63 -6.77 27.43 3.32
C PHE A 63 -7.91 28.12 4.07
N ILE A 64 -8.64 27.35 4.87
CA ILE A 64 -9.84 27.81 5.58
C ILE A 64 -9.74 27.32 7.02
N ASP A 65 -9.92 28.22 7.99
CA ASP A 65 -9.94 27.91 9.42
C ASP A 65 -8.72 27.09 9.92
N GLY A 66 -7.53 27.33 9.37
CA GLY A 66 -6.30 26.63 9.76
C GLY A 66 -6.13 25.24 9.12
N VAL A 67 -6.94 24.90 8.12
CA VAL A 67 -6.88 23.64 7.39
C VAL A 67 -6.55 23.91 5.93
N HIS A 68 -5.49 23.27 5.44
CA HIS A 68 -5.20 23.20 4.02
C HIS A 68 -6.02 22.09 3.39
N THR A 69 -6.82 22.41 2.38
CA THR A 69 -7.53 21.42 1.56
C THR A 69 -6.94 21.44 0.17
N LEU A 70 -6.53 20.27 -0.33
CA LEU A 70 -6.03 20.11 -1.69
C LEU A 70 -6.96 19.20 -2.46
N VAL A 71 -7.39 19.65 -3.64
CA VAL A 71 -8.32 18.91 -4.48
C VAL A 71 -7.80 18.89 -5.91
N GLY A 72 -7.73 17.71 -6.52
CA GLY A 72 -7.16 17.54 -7.85
C GLY A 72 -7.59 16.22 -8.48
N GLU A 73 -6.97 15.90 -9.62
CA GLU A 73 -7.15 14.62 -10.30
C GLU A 73 -5.85 14.12 -10.91
N ILE A 74 -5.75 12.80 -11.06
CA ILE A 74 -4.62 12.12 -11.71
C ILE A 74 -5.19 11.19 -12.77
N ASN A 75 -4.65 11.26 -13.98
CA ASN A 75 -5.04 10.37 -15.07
C ASN A 75 -4.32 9.03 -14.95
N PHE A 76 -5.09 7.96 -14.86
CA PHE A 76 -4.58 6.59 -14.85
C PHE A 76 -4.82 5.91 -16.19
N PRO A 77 -3.91 5.04 -16.65
CA PRO A 77 -4.08 4.30 -17.91
C PRO A 77 -5.21 3.26 -17.84
N THR A 78 -5.65 2.88 -16.63
CA THR A 78 -6.76 1.95 -16.42
C THR A 78 -7.68 2.45 -15.30
N PRO A 79 -9.00 2.16 -15.38
CA PRO A 79 -9.96 2.53 -14.34
C PRO A 79 -9.92 1.61 -13.10
N CYS A 80 -9.22 0.47 -13.14
CA CYS A 80 -9.14 -0.48 -12.02
C CYS A 80 -8.12 -0.05 -10.96
N ASP A 81 -7.24 0.87 -11.34
CA ASP A 81 -6.29 1.50 -10.44
C ASP A 81 -7.01 2.60 -9.66
N LEU A 82 -7.18 2.38 -8.35
CA LEU A 82 -7.81 3.33 -7.43
C LEU A 82 -6.75 4.17 -6.75
N LEU A 83 -6.92 5.49 -6.79
CA LEU A 83 -6.04 6.44 -6.13
C LEU A 83 -6.41 6.56 -4.65
N GLU A 84 -5.43 6.34 -3.78
CA GLU A 84 -5.49 6.70 -2.37
C GLU A 84 -4.58 7.90 -2.13
N ALA A 85 -5.10 8.96 -1.50
CA ALA A 85 -4.32 10.16 -1.19
C ALA A 85 -4.36 10.44 0.31
N LYS A 86 -3.20 10.60 0.94
CA LYS A 86 -3.06 10.84 2.38
C LYS A 86 -2.09 11.97 2.65
N ALA A 87 -2.50 12.93 3.47
CA ALA A 87 -1.60 13.96 3.97
C ALA A 87 -0.89 13.48 5.24
N THR A 88 0.41 13.76 5.34
CA THR A 88 1.20 13.53 6.55
C THR A 88 1.93 14.81 6.90
N ILE A 89 1.73 15.29 8.12
CA ILE A 89 2.39 16.49 8.63
C ILE A 89 3.69 16.05 9.31
N GLN A 90 4.79 16.69 8.92
CA GLN A 90 6.10 16.46 9.53
C GLN A 90 6.48 17.66 10.37
N GLU A 91 6.80 17.39 11.64
CA GLU A 91 7.20 18.38 12.62
C GLU A 91 8.52 19.05 12.19
N SER A 92 8.40 20.25 11.61
CA SER A 92 9.50 21.09 11.13
C SER A 92 9.08 22.57 11.20
N TYR A 93 10.03 23.50 11.02
CA TYR A 93 9.74 24.94 11.08
C TYR A 93 10.26 25.66 9.81
N PRO A 94 9.38 26.14 8.89
CA PRO A 94 7.93 25.92 8.87
C PRO A 94 7.57 24.43 8.70
N GLU A 95 6.34 24.07 9.06
CA GLU A 95 5.85 22.69 8.95
C GLU A 95 5.89 22.20 7.50
N ARG A 96 6.07 20.90 7.32
CA ARG A 96 6.08 20.27 6.00
C ARG A 96 4.96 19.27 5.89
N VAL A 97 4.08 19.49 4.94
CA VAL A 97 2.99 18.58 4.59
C VAL A 97 3.43 17.74 3.39
N VAL A 98 3.44 16.43 3.57
CA VAL A 98 3.73 15.46 2.51
C VAL A 98 2.44 14.79 2.09
N ILE A 99 2.09 14.88 0.81
CA ILE A 99 0.95 14.18 0.23
C ILE A 99 1.44 12.88 -0.38
N ASN A 100 0.99 11.76 0.17
CA ASN A 100 1.28 10.42 -0.36
C ASN A 100 0.12 9.98 -1.25
N PHE A 101 0.45 9.65 -2.49
CA PHE A 101 -0.43 9.05 -3.46
C PHE A 101 -0.05 7.59 -3.64
N ASP A 102 -0.94 6.70 -3.22
CA ASP A 102 -0.81 5.26 -3.39
C ASP A 102 -1.86 4.75 -4.36
N VAL A 103 -1.59 3.62 -5.00
CA VAL A 103 -2.49 3.03 -5.99
C VAL A 103 -2.88 1.63 -5.55
N ILE A 104 -4.18 1.42 -5.40
CA ILE A 104 -4.77 0.14 -5.04
C ILE A 104 -5.39 -0.45 -6.30
N ASN A 105 -4.85 -1.57 -6.78
CA ASN A 105 -5.45 -2.29 -7.90
C ASN A 105 -6.61 -3.16 -7.39
N ASN A 106 -7.79 -2.99 -7.98
CA ASN A 106 -8.98 -3.76 -7.63
C ASN A 106 -9.24 -4.99 -8.54
N SER A 107 -8.46 -5.18 -9.61
CA SER A 107 -8.66 -6.27 -10.58
C SER A 107 -7.39 -6.62 -11.36
N ASP A 108 -7.13 -7.92 -11.52
CA ASP A 108 -6.03 -8.43 -12.35
C ASP A 108 -6.30 -8.27 -13.86
N THR A 109 -7.57 -8.03 -14.24
CA THR A 109 -7.98 -7.79 -15.62
C THR A 109 -8.72 -6.47 -15.71
N CYS A 110 -8.18 -5.53 -16.50
CA CYS A 110 -8.77 -4.22 -16.69
C CYS A 110 -8.83 -3.82 -18.16
N VAL A 111 -9.80 -2.97 -18.48
CA VAL A 111 -9.86 -2.31 -19.78
C VAL A 111 -8.84 -1.18 -19.81
N GLN A 112 -8.13 -1.01 -20.93
CA GLN A 112 -7.17 0.07 -21.12
C GLN A 112 -7.90 1.34 -21.56
N VAL A 113 -8.35 2.14 -20.60
CA VAL A 113 -9.00 3.43 -20.84
C VAL A 113 -8.46 4.44 -19.84
N VAL A 114 -7.94 5.55 -20.36
CA VAL A 114 -7.45 6.65 -19.52
C VAL A 114 -8.61 7.23 -18.72
N THR A 115 -8.47 7.21 -17.41
CA THR A 115 -9.52 7.63 -16.47
C THR A 115 -8.93 8.57 -15.43
N ALA A 116 -9.58 9.72 -15.23
CA ALA A 116 -9.21 10.65 -14.18
C ALA A 116 -9.72 10.16 -12.82
N GLN A 117 -8.81 10.00 -11.86
CA GLN A 117 -9.13 9.71 -10.47
C GLN A 117 -8.98 10.97 -9.64
N ARG A 118 -10.07 11.40 -8.99
CA ARG A 118 -10.10 12.60 -8.16
C ARG A 118 -9.59 12.30 -6.76
N PHE A 119 -8.96 13.29 -6.14
CA PHE A 119 -8.58 13.22 -4.73
C PHE A 119 -8.94 14.51 -3.99
N LYS A 120 -9.21 14.37 -2.69
CA LYS A 120 -9.35 15.45 -1.73
C LYS A 120 -8.54 15.07 -0.49
N VAL A 121 -7.63 15.93 -0.08
CA VAL A 121 -6.83 15.73 1.13
C VAL A 121 -6.86 16.98 1.99
N GLU A 122 -6.86 16.78 3.30
CA GLU A 122 -6.92 17.85 4.29
C GLU A 122 -5.73 17.72 5.24
N ALA A 123 -5.10 18.84 5.57
CA ALA A 123 -3.97 18.92 6.49
C ALA A 123 -4.10 20.15 7.40
N SER A 124 -4.18 19.93 8.71
CA SER A 124 -4.17 21.00 9.71
C SER A 124 -2.72 21.42 9.98
N ALA A 125 -2.30 22.53 9.37
CA ALA A 125 -0.95 23.08 9.48
C ALA A 125 -1.01 24.61 9.42
N SER A 126 0.10 25.27 9.74
CA SER A 126 0.23 26.73 9.59
C SER A 126 0.10 27.17 8.14
N ASP A 127 -0.38 28.39 7.91
CA ASP A 127 -0.51 29.00 6.57
C ASP A 127 0.81 29.01 5.78
N SER A 128 1.94 29.10 6.49
CA SER A 128 3.31 29.07 5.97
C SER A 128 3.85 27.67 5.68
N ALA A 129 3.04 26.62 5.85
CA ALA A 129 3.46 25.24 5.63
C ALA A 129 3.91 25.01 4.18
N THR A 130 4.92 24.16 4.04
CA THR A 130 5.47 23.76 2.75
C THR A 130 4.87 22.43 2.31
N PHE A 131 4.66 22.26 1.00
CA PHE A 131 4.03 21.05 0.45
C PHE A 131 5.00 20.27 -0.43
N SER A 132 4.90 18.95 -0.36
CA SER A 132 5.59 18.03 -1.26
C SER A 132 4.69 16.83 -1.53
N ALA A 133 4.95 16.13 -2.63
CA ALA A 133 4.17 14.95 -3.01
C ALA A 133 5.08 13.75 -3.28
N LEU A 134 4.60 12.60 -2.82
CA LEU A 134 5.15 11.28 -3.11
C LEU A 134 4.09 10.49 -3.86
N PHE A 135 4.45 9.91 -4.99
CA PHE A 135 3.60 8.99 -5.74
C PHE A 135 4.25 7.61 -5.71
N MET A 136 3.61 6.64 -5.05
CA MET A 136 4.15 5.29 -4.84
C MET A 136 5.58 5.34 -4.23
N GLY A 137 5.79 6.24 -3.28
CA GLY A 137 7.11 6.49 -2.65
C GLY A 137 8.10 7.33 -3.47
N ARG A 138 7.80 7.68 -4.73
CA ARG A 138 8.66 8.51 -5.59
C ARG A 138 8.30 10.00 -5.48
N ASN A 139 9.29 10.87 -5.35
CA ASN A 139 9.07 12.33 -5.41
C ASN A 139 8.50 12.74 -6.78
N ILE A 140 7.41 13.50 -6.74
CA ILE A 140 6.80 14.13 -7.91
C ILE A 140 6.61 15.63 -7.67
N GLU A 141 6.51 16.40 -8.75
CA GLU A 141 6.20 17.82 -8.65
C GLU A 141 4.75 18.00 -8.20
N LEU A 142 4.54 18.86 -7.20
CA LEU A 142 3.22 19.27 -6.76
C LEU A 142 3.04 20.73 -7.11
N ASN A 143 2.16 21.01 -8.06
CA ASN A 143 1.81 22.36 -8.43
C ASN A 143 0.48 22.74 -7.78
N LEU A 144 0.54 23.75 -6.91
CA LEU A 144 -0.61 24.24 -6.16
C LEU A 144 -1.16 25.50 -6.80
N ILE A 145 -2.42 25.44 -7.19
CA ILE A 145 -3.17 26.56 -7.75
C ILE A 145 -4.03 27.13 -6.62
N PRO A 146 -3.78 28.36 -6.14
CA PRO A 146 -4.59 28.94 -5.08
C PRO A 146 -6.04 29.10 -5.55
N ALA A 147 -6.98 28.78 -4.68
CA ALA A 147 -8.40 28.99 -4.93
C ALA A 147 -8.74 30.48 -5.06
N SER A 148 -9.73 30.79 -5.89
CA SER A 148 -10.23 32.17 -6.01
C SER A 148 -11.10 32.54 -4.79
N GLU A 149 -11.25 33.85 -4.53
CA GLU A 149 -12.13 34.31 -3.45
C GLU A 149 -13.56 33.78 -3.63
N GLY A 150 -14.08 33.12 -2.59
CA GLY A 150 -15.43 32.55 -2.57
C GLY A 150 -15.58 31.15 -3.18
N GLU A 151 -14.49 30.53 -3.67
CA GLU A 151 -14.52 29.14 -4.14
C GLU A 151 -14.50 28.15 -2.96
N SER A 152 -15.41 27.17 -2.97
CA SER A 152 -15.48 26.12 -1.93
C SER A 152 -14.79 24.82 -2.39
N PRO A 153 -14.06 24.11 -1.50
CA PRO A 153 -13.51 22.78 -1.80
C PRO A 153 -14.56 21.74 -2.22
N ASP A 154 -15.82 21.93 -1.81
CA ASP A 154 -16.92 20.99 -2.08
C ASP A 154 -17.64 21.26 -3.41
N GLU A 155 -17.46 22.45 -3.99
CA GLU A 155 -18.01 22.85 -5.29
C GLU A 155 -17.09 22.44 -6.46
N PHE A 156 -16.34 21.33 -6.28
CA PHE A 156 -15.28 20.85 -7.16
C PHE A 156 -15.75 20.53 -8.60
N GLU A 157 -15.94 21.58 -9.39
CA GLU A 157 -16.00 21.54 -10.85
C GLU A 157 -14.60 21.85 -11.39
N LEU A 158 -13.83 20.79 -11.68
CA LEU A 158 -12.52 20.88 -12.33
C LEU A 158 -12.68 21.41 -13.77
N PHE A 159 -12.75 22.72 -13.92
CA PHE A 159 -12.44 23.37 -15.19
C PHE A 159 -10.92 23.56 -15.30
N ILE A 160 -10.17 22.48 -15.51
CA ILE A 160 -8.78 22.58 -15.97
C ILE A 160 -8.85 22.84 -17.48
N LYS A 161 -8.84 24.13 -17.87
CA LYS A 161 -8.70 24.49 -19.28
C LYS A 161 -7.25 24.21 -19.70
N GLY A 162 -7.08 23.21 -20.56
CA GLY A 162 -5.84 22.99 -21.33
C GLY A 162 -5.61 24.03 -22.40
#